data_AF-A0A699YKG2-F1
#
_entry.id   AF-A0A699YKG2-F1
#
_cell.length_a   1.000
_cell.length_b   1.000
_cell.length_c   1.000
_cell.angle_alpha   90.00
_cell.angle_beta   90.00
_cell.angle_gamma   90.00
#
_symmetry.space_group_name_H-M   'P 1'
#
loop_
_entity.id
_entity.type
_entity.pdbx_description
1 polymer ?
#
loop_
_entity_poly.entity_id
_entity_poly.type
_entity_poly.pdbx_seq_one_letter_code
_entity_poly.pdbx_strand_id
1 'polypeptide(L)'
;MESTKTTRTTVSPTAGDAVASPRLGQRSSCQQGSQGCAVHVTMHQKLEYGQVLKLVGSCKEMGQWQVEKANSMHWQEGDIWVATMQLAPGTYAFKAVVASSSGAMEPHWEAGFNRQLEVPEEAGRLNVVFQWESNSMTTTFFPGRQAQDNGG
;
A
#
# COMPACT_ATOMS: atom_id res chain seq x y z
N MET A 1 -54.98 5.97 -26.02
CA MET A 1 -54.43 4.96 -25.11
C MET A 1 -53.89 5.75 -23.92
N GLU A 2 -54.76 6.21 -23.01
CA GLU A 2 -55.11 5.50 -21.75
C GLU A 2 -53.85 4.97 -21.03
N SER A 3 -53.55 5.25 -19.76
CA SER A 3 -54.37 5.73 -18.65
C SER A 3 -53.47 6.13 -17.44
N THR A 4 -53.91 7.17 -16.71
CA THR A 4 -53.85 7.48 -15.25
C THR A 4 -52.76 6.85 -14.34
N LYS A 5 -52.22 7.50 -13.30
CA LYS A 5 -52.94 7.97 -12.09
C LYS A 5 -51.99 8.74 -11.10
N THR A 6 -52.45 9.93 -10.68
CA THR A 6 -52.57 10.53 -9.31
C THR A 6 -51.78 9.85 -8.15
N THR A 7 -51.13 10.51 -7.16
CA THR A 7 -51.58 11.60 -6.26
C THR A 7 -50.44 12.12 -5.34
N ARG A 8 -50.48 13.44 -5.10
CA ARG A 8 -49.92 14.31 -4.05
C ARG A 8 -49.89 13.74 -2.61
N THR A 9 -48.96 14.21 -1.74
CA THR A 9 -49.25 14.97 -0.49
C THR A 9 -48.03 15.16 0.44
N THR A 10 -47.75 16.44 0.70
CA THR A 10 -46.94 17.12 1.72
C THR A 10 -47.26 16.69 3.17
N VAL A 11 -46.25 16.67 4.07
CA VAL A 11 -46.21 17.44 5.35
C VAL A 11 -44.88 17.22 6.09
N SER A 12 -44.29 18.31 6.59
CA SER A 12 -43.40 18.35 7.78
C SER A 12 -44.23 18.91 8.94
N PRO A 13 -43.96 18.59 10.23
CA PRO A 13 -43.15 19.51 11.06
C PRO A 13 -42.45 18.94 12.33
N THR A 14 -41.52 19.75 12.86
CA THR A 14 -41.14 20.09 14.26
C THR A 14 -40.44 19.13 15.24
N ALA A 15 -39.46 19.77 15.93
CA ALA A 15 -38.52 19.40 16.98
C ALA A 15 -39.02 18.63 18.22
N GLY A 16 -38.08 17.90 18.82
CA GLY A 16 -38.14 17.41 20.21
C GLY A 16 -36.73 17.26 20.79
N ASP A 17 -36.48 17.99 21.88
CA ASP A 17 -35.32 17.91 22.77
C ASP A 17 -35.12 16.50 23.36
N ALA A 18 -33.87 16.05 23.42
CA ALA A 18 -33.44 15.00 24.36
C ALA A 18 -31.97 15.21 24.73
N VAL A 19 -31.76 15.82 25.91
CA VAL A 19 -30.49 15.83 26.64
C VAL A 19 -30.41 14.58 27.51
N ALA A 20 -29.33 13.79 27.39
CA ALA A 20 -28.74 12.98 28.49
C ALA A 20 -27.40 12.36 28.06
N SER A 21 -26.32 12.83 28.69
CA SER A 21 -24.97 12.26 28.79
C SER A 21 -24.95 10.89 29.53
N PRO A 22 -23.79 10.33 29.88
CA PRO A 22 -22.67 9.87 29.07
C PRO A 22 -22.57 8.32 29.14
N ARG A 23 -22.25 7.63 28.04
CA ARG A 23 -21.79 6.24 28.16
C ARG A 23 -20.28 6.22 28.37
N LEU A 24 -19.91 6.19 29.65
CA LEU A 24 -18.66 5.58 30.09
C LEU A 24 -18.59 4.17 29.50
N GLY A 25 -17.45 3.86 28.88
CA GLY A 25 -17.12 2.50 28.49
C GLY A 25 -17.22 2.21 27.00
N GLN A 26 -16.47 2.94 26.19
CA GLN A 26 -15.65 2.27 25.19
C GLN A 26 -14.30 2.95 25.22
N ARG A 27 -13.36 2.27 25.91
CA ARG A 27 -11.95 2.60 25.89
C ARG A 27 -11.60 2.78 24.43
N SER A 28 -11.11 3.97 24.10
CA SER A 28 -10.34 4.22 22.90
C SER A 28 -9.47 3.00 22.67
N SER A 29 -9.67 2.30 21.56
CA SER A 29 -8.70 1.35 21.04
C SER A 29 -7.50 2.13 20.49
N CYS A 30 -6.91 2.99 21.34
CA CYS A 30 -5.64 3.63 21.12
C CYS A 30 -4.53 2.61 21.38
N GLN A 31 -4.54 1.53 20.60
CA GLN A 31 -3.46 0.54 20.49
C GLN A 31 -3.74 -0.37 19.29
N GLN A 32 -4.02 0.23 18.13
CA GLN A 32 -3.46 -0.36 16.91
C GLN A 32 -2.01 0.14 16.86
N GLY A 33 -1.14 -0.54 17.61
CA GLY A 33 0.29 -0.45 17.34
C GLY A 33 0.45 -0.85 15.89
N SER A 34 0.87 0.09 15.04
CA SER A 34 1.25 -0.18 13.67
C SER A 34 2.49 -1.09 13.70
N GLN A 35 2.27 -2.39 13.91
CA GLN A 35 3.26 -3.46 13.79
C GLN A 35 3.54 -3.69 12.30
N GLY A 36 3.89 -2.63 11.58
CA GLY A 36 4.28 -2.76 10.19
C GLY A 36 5.75 -3.13 10.10
N CYS A 37 6.12 -3.91 9.08
CA CYS A 37 7.49 -4.07 8.65
C CYS A 37 7.85 -2.97 7.65
N ALA A 38 8.95 -2.26 7.88
CA ALA A 38 9.48 -1.29 6.92
C ALA A 38 10.13 -2.06 5.77
N VAL A 39 9.45 -2.14 4.63
CA VAL A 39 9.95 -2.84 3.44
C VAL A 39 10.75 -1.86 2.59
N HIS A 40 12.04 -2.15 2.43
CA HIS A 40 12.95 -1.40 1.57
C HIS A 40 13.26 -2.22 0.33
N VAL A 41 12.84 -1.71 -0.82
CA VAL A 41 12.98 -2.39 -2.11
C VAL A 41 14.09 -1.72 -2.90
N THR A 42 14.98 -2.53 -3.47
CA THR A 42 16.07 -2.09 -4.32
C THR A 42 16.07 -2.90 -5.63
N MET A 43 16.14 -2.21 -6.75
CA MET A 43 16.23 -2.83 -8.08
C MET A 43 17.23 -2.08 -8.93
N HIS A 44 18.20 -2.78 -9.51
CA HIS A 44 19.12 -2.19 -10.48
C HIS A 44 18.52 -2.29 -11.88
N GLN A 45 18.29 -1.15 -12.52
CA GLN A 45 17.75 -1.08 -13.88
C GLN A 45 18.08 0.25 -14.55
N LYS A 46 18.65 0.18 -15.75
CA LYS A 46 18.91 1.35 -16.58
C LYS A 46 17.65 1.74 -17.34
N LEU A 47 17.18 2.96 -17.11
CA LEU A 47 16.02 3.52 -17.81
C LEU A 47 16.41 4.75 -18.64
N GLU A 48 15.58 5.09 -19.61
CA GLU A 48 15.76 6.30 -20.41
C GLU A 48 15.27 7.54 -19.67
N TYR A 49 15.75 8.72 -20.09
CA TYR A 49 15.30 9.97 -19.50
C TYR A 49 13.78 10.14 -19.62
N GLY A 50 13.15 10.53 -18.52
CA GLY A 50 11.70 10.70 -18.44
C GLY A 50 10.93 9.42 -18.07
N GLN A 51 11.58 8.26 -18.04
CA GLN A 51 11.01 7.02 -17.51
C GLN A 51 11.18 6.94 -15.98
N VAL A 52 10.26 6.25 -15.34
CA VAL A 52 10.27 5.97 -13.90
C VAL A 52 9.92 4.50 -13.67
N LEU A 53 10.53 3.92 -12.65
CA LEU A 53 10.17 2.59 -12.18
C LEU A 53 9.11 2.67 -11.08
N LYS A 54 8.09 1.83 -11.15
CA LYS A 54 7.02 1.73 -10.16
C LYS A 54 6.86 0.30 -9.64
N LEU A 55 6.50 0.18 -8.36
CA LEU A 55 6.09 -1.06 -7.72
C LEU A 55 4.57 -1.12 -7.66
N VAL A 56 4.00 -2.07 -8.39
CA VAL A 56 2.57 -2.26 -8.55
C VAL A 56 2.19 -3.62 -7.97
N GLY A 57 1.19 -3.69 -7.09
CA GLY A 57 0.88 -4.93 -6.38
C GLY A 57 -0.47 -4.95 -5.70
N SER A 58 -0.72 -6.00 -4.92
CA SER A 58 -2.03 -6.32 -4.35
C SER A 58 -2.46 -5.44 -3.19
N CYS A 59 -1.54 -4.76 -2.51
CA CYS A 59 -1.84 -3.88 -1.38
C CYS A 59 -2.04 -2.43 -1.80
N LYS A 60 -2.58 -1.63 -0.88
CA LYS A 60 -2.83 -0.20 -1.05
C LYS A 60 -1.54 0.58 -1.31
N GLU A 61 -0.48 0.22 -0.59
CA GLU A 61 0.84 0.83 -0.67
C GLU A 61 1.52 0.58 -2.02
N MET A 62 1.08 -0.46 -2.75
CA MET A 62 1.50 -0.78 -4.12
C MET A 62 0.39 -0.49 -5.16
N GLY A 63 -0.63 0.29 -4.80
CA GLY A 63 -1.64 0.79 -5.73
C GLY A 63 -2.73 -0.20 -6.13
N GLN A 64 -2.81 -1.40 -5.55
CA GLN A 64 -3.85 -2.41 -5.85
C GLN A 64 -3.99 -2.67 -7.36
N TRP A 65 -2.87 -2.99 -8.01
CA TRP A 65 -2.77 -3.23 -9.45
C TRP A 65 -3.09 -2.03 -10.36
N GLN A 66 -3.20 -0.81 -9.82
CA GLN A 66 -3.38 0.42 -10.59
C GLN A 66 -2.07 1.20 -10.66
N VAL A 67 -1.50 1.32 -11.86
CA VAL A 67 -0.18 1.96 -12.10
C VAL A 67 -0.17 3.44 -11.69
N GLU A 68 -1.29 4.15 -11.81
CA GLU A 68 -1.40 5.55 -11.34
C GLU A 68 -1.29 5.71 -9.82
N LYS A 69 -1.68 4.69 -9.04
CA LYS A 69 -1.68 4.68 -7.57
C LYS A 69 -0.46 3.96 -6.99
N ALA A 70 0.34 3.34 -7.86
CA ALA A 70 1.49 2.56 -7.48
C ALA A 70 2.63 3.42 -6.90
N ASN A 71 3.43 2.79 -6.04
CA ASN A 71 4.57 3.45 -5.43
C ASN A 71 5.66 3.69 -6.49
N SER A 72 6.04 4.95 -6.68
CA SER A 72 7.12 5.31 -7.61
C SER A 72 8.45 5.17 -6.91
N MET A 73 9.37 4.41 -7.51
CA MET A 73 10.71 4.25 -7.00
C MET A 73 11.54 5.49 -7.31
N HIS A 74 12.49 5.81 -6.43
CA HIS A 74 13.43 6.90 -6.59
C HIS A 74 14.73 6.38 -7.18
N TRP A 75 15.20 7.03 -8.23
CA TRP A 75 16.52 6.76 -8.80
C TRP A 75 17.62 7.22 -7.85
N GLN A 76 18.69 6.45 -7.80
CA GLN A 76 19.94 6.70 -7.12
C GLN A 76 21.08 6.46 -8.10
N GLU A 77 22.26 6.97 -7.77
CA GLU A 77 23.46 6.80 -8.59
C GLU A 77 23.72 5.32 -8.93
N GLY A 78 24.11 5.06 -10.18
CA GLY A 78 24.37 3.72 -10.68
C GLY A 78 23.13 2.94 -11.11
N ASP A 79 22.07 3.61 -11.58
CA ASP A 79 20.84 2.96 -12.07
C ASP A 79 20.11 2.14 -10.99
N ILE A 80 20.29 2.53 -9.73
CA ILE A 80 19.68 1.88 -8.58
C ILE A 80 18.36 2.57 -8.26
N TRP A 81 17.27 1.82 -8.30
CA TRP A 81 15.95 2.29 -7.93
C TRP A 81 15.61 1.81 -6.54
N VAL A 82 15.13 2.72 -5.68
CA VAL A 82 14.75 2.42 -4.30
C VAL A 82 13.33 2.87 -3.99
N ALA A 83 12.61 2.07 -3.20
CA ALA A 83 11.34 2.47 -2.61
C ALA A 83 11.27 1.95 -1.18
N THR A 84 10.60 2.71 -0.31
CA THR A 84 10.33 2.28 1.06
C THR A 84 8.83 2.36 1.30
N MET A 85 8.27 1.34 1.92
CA MET A 85 6.84 1.27 2.26
C MET A 85 6.64 0.56 3.58
N GLN A 86 5.57 0.91 4.28
CA GLN A 86 5.19 0.28 5.54
C GLN A 86 4.11 -0.76 5.24
N LEU A 87 4.44 -2.05 5.35
CA LEU A 87 3.48 -3.12 5.11
C LEU A 87 3.12 -3.82 6.42
N ALA A 88 1.85 -4.20 6.55
CA ALA A 88 1.43 -5.11 7.60
C ALA A 88 1.99 -6.54 7.33
N PRO A 89 2.02 -7.42 8.34
CA PRO A 89 2.34 -8.82 8.13
C PRO A 89 1.42 -9.49 7.12
N GLY A 90 1.98 -10.37 6.31
CA GLY A 90 1.22 -11.14 5.32
C GLY A 90 1.93 -11.29 3.98
N THR A 91 1.18 -11.80 3.02
CA THR A 91 1.67 -12.15 1.68
C THR A 91 1.11 -11.20 0.64
N TYR A 92 2.00 -10.60 -0.15
CA TYR A 92 1.66 -9.64 -1.19
C TYR A 92 2.19 -10.09 -2.54
N ALA A 93 1.36 -9.94 -3.58
CA ALA A 93 1.78 -10.16 -4.96
C ALA A 93 2.12 -8.80 -5.59
N PHE A 94 3.23 -8.70 -6.30
CA PHE A 94 3.65 -7.45 -6.93
C PHE A 94 4.44 -7.67 -8.21
N LYS A 95 4.55 -6.61 -9.01
CA LYS A 95 5.39 -6.50 -10.18
C LYS A 95 6.03 -5.12 -10.29
N ALA A 96 7.17 -5.06 -10.96
CA ALA A 96 7.77 -3.82 -11.41
C ALA A 96 7.18 -3.37 -12.76
N VAL A 97 7.01 -2.05 -12.92
CA VAL A 97 6.48 -1.42 -14.13
C VAL A 97 7.33 -0.20 -14.48
N VAL A 98 7.77 -0.11 -15.74
CA VAL A 98 8.36 1.11 -16.30
C VAL A 98 7.23 1.95 -16.88
N ALA A 99 7.12 3.18 -16.42
CA ALA A 99 6.13 4.14 -16.89
C ALA A 99 6.80 5.46 -17.27
N SER A 100 6.09 6.33 -18.00
CA SER A 100 6.52 7.71 -18.14
C SER A 100 6.24 8.49 -16.84
N SER A 101 7.20 9.31 -16.43
CA SER A 101 7.02 10.28 -15.33
C SER A 101 5.88 11.28 -15.59
N SER A 102 5.58 11.59 -16.86
CA SER A 102 4.46 12.46 -17.25
C SER A 102 3.13 11.71 -17.42
N GLY A 103 3.15 10.37 -17.38
CA GLY A 103 1.98 9.53 -17.69
C GLY A 103 1.66 9.42 -19.18
N ALA A 104 2.46 10.00 -20.08
CA ALA A 104 2.20 10.03 -21.52
C ALA A 104 2.57 8.73 -22.26
N MET A 105 3.06 7.70 -21.57
CA MET A 105 3.52 6.44 -22.15
C MET A 105 2.73 5.29 -21.54
N GLU A 106 2.35 4.33 -22.38
CA GLU A 106 1.78 3.05 -21.94
C GLU A 106 2.74 2.34 -20.96
N PRO A 107 2.25 1.87 -19.81
CA PRO A 107 3.10 1.18 -18.84
C PRO A 107 3.65 -0.15 -19.38
N HIS A 108 4.96 -0.32 -19.30
CA HIS A 108 5.63 -1.57 -19.64
C HIS A 108 5.84 -2.40 -18.37
N TRP A 109 5.25 -3.59 -18.32
CA TRP A 109 5.33 -4.49 -17.16
C TRP A 109 6.53 -5.42 -17.27
N GLU A 110 7.13 -5.80 -16.14
CA GLU A 110 8.14 -6.87 -16.15
C GLU A 110 7.55 -8.18 -16.68
N ALA A 111 8.39 -9.01 -17.30
CA ALA A 111 7.98 -10.31 -17.83
C ALA A 111 7.72 -11.33 -16.70
N GLY A 112 7.05 -12.43 -17.04
CA GLY A 112 6.84 -13.55 -16.11
C GLY A 112 5.73 -13.33 -15.07
N PHE A 113 5.75 -14.21 -14.06
CA PHE A 113 4.73 -14.27 -13.01
C PHE A 113 4.85 -13.14 -12.00
N ASN A 114 3.77 -12.89 -11.25
CA ASN A 114 3.79 -11.96 -10.13
C ASN A 114 4.77 -12.48 -9.06
N ARG A 115 5.61 -11.59 -8.54
CA ARG A 115 6.48 -11.90 -7.40
C ARG A 115 5.67 -11.94 -6.13
N GLN A 116 6.08 -12.79 -5.20
CA GLN A 116 5.45 -12.93 -3.90
C GLN A 116 6.39 -12.39 -2.83
N LEU A 117 5.91 -11.40 -2.07
CA LEU A 117 6.60 -10.82 -0.92
C LEU A 117 5.92 -11.31 0.35
N GLU A 118 6.68 -11.95 1.22
CA GLU A 118 6.26 -12.34 2.55
C GLU A 118 6.79 -11.31 3.57
N VAL A 119 5.87 -10.72 4.31
CA VAL A 119 6.16 -9.75 5.37
C VAL A 119 5.97 -10.43 6.72
N PRO A 120 7.04 -10.54 7.54
CA PRO A 120 6.96 -11.21 8.85
C PRO A 120 5.99 -10.53 9.81
N GLU A 121 5.49 -11.30 10.78
CA GLU A 121 4.70 -10.77 11.91
C GLU A 121 5.51 -9.89 12.85
N GLU A 122 6.83 -10.12 12.91
CA GLU A 122 7.73 -9.33 13.73
C GLU A 122 7.97 -7.93 13.14
N ALA A 123 7.89 -6.91 13.98
CA ALA A 123 8.28 -5.56 13.60
C ALA A 123 9.78 -5.49 13.27
N GLY A 124 10.10 -4.83 12.18
CA GLY A 124 11.48 -4.72 11.73
C GLY A 124 11.60 -4.06 10.37
N ARG A 125 12.71 -4.33 9.70
CA ARG A 125 12.96 -3.92 8.32
C ARG A 125 13.15 -5.14 7.44
N LEU A 126 12.49 -5.16 6.29
CA LEU A 126 12.68 -6.19 5.27
C LEU A 126 13.32 -5.55 4.05
N ASN A 127 14.55 -5.94 3.74
CA ASN A 127 15.19 -5.55 2.48
C ASN A 127 14.81 -6.53 1.39
N VAL A 128 14.44 -6.02 0.23
CA VAL A 128 14.02 -6.80 -0.93
C VAL A 128 14.84 -6.36 -2.13
N VAL A 129 15.58 -7.27 -2.73
CA VAL A 129 16.42 -7.02 -3.91
C VAL A 129 15.99 -7.94 -5.04
N PHE A 130 15.70 -7.40 -6.21
CA PHE A 130 15.37 -8.18 -7.41
C PHE A 130 15.78 -7.44 -8.69
N GLN A 131 15.55 -8.04 -9.86
CA GLN A 131 15.97 -7.49 -11.17
C GLN A 131 14.87 -7.70 -12.22
N TRP A 132 14.75 -6.77 -13.19
CA TRP A 132 13.66 -6.65 -14.17
C TRP A 132 13.34 -7.92 -14.97
N GLU A 133 14.35 -8.68 -15.40
CA GLU A 133 14.16 -9.88 -16.25
C GLU A 133 14.63 -11.16 -15.55
N SER A 134 14.87 -11.08 -14.25
CA SER A 134 15.30 -12.24 -13.46
C SER A 134 14.19 -12.67 -12.53
N ASN A 135 13.89 -13.97 -12.48
CA ASN A 135 13.01 -14.51 -11.46
C ASN A 135 13.66 -14.51 -10.05
N SER A 136 14.93 -14.12 -9.94
CA SER A 136 15.61 -13.98 -8.66
C SER A 136 15.08 -12.78 -7.88
N MET A 137 14.69 -13.05 -6.64
CA MET A 137 14.39 -12.06 -5.61
C MET A 137 15.01 -12.57 -4.31
N THR A 138 15.71 -11.69 -3.61
CA THR A 138 16.32 -11.97 -2.32
C THR A 138 15.67 -11.08 -1.28
N THR A 139 15.27 -11.67 -0.16
CA THR A 139 14.74 -10.96 1.00
C THR A 139 15.70 -11.11 2.18
N THR A 140 15.89 -10.04 2.94
CA THR A 140 16.71 -10.05 4.16
C THR A 140 15.97 -9.29 5.24
N PHE A 141 15.54 -10.00 6.28
CA PHE A 141 14.81 -9.41 7.39
C PHE A 141 15.77 -9.02 8.53
N PHE A 142 15.57 -7.82 9.05
CA PHE A 142 16.28 -7.25 10.18
C PHE A 142 15.24 -6.98 11.28
N PRO A 143 15.18 -7.83 12.32
CA PRO A 143 14.23 -7.63 13.42
C PRO A 143 14.51 -6.31 14.13
N GLY A 144 13.44 -5.62 14.54
CA GLY A 144 13.56 -4.46 15.42
C GLY A 144 14.16 -4.88 16.75
N ARG A 145 14.94 -4.01 17.40
CA ARG A 145 15.39 -4.29 18.78
C ARG A 145 14.16 -4.47 19.66
N GLN A 146 13.93 -5.69 20.13
CA GLN A 146 13.00 -5.93 21.23
C GLN A 146 13.62 -5.26 22.46
N ALA A 147 12.90 -4.33 23.08
CA ALA A 147 13.28 -3.81 24.37
C ALA A 147 13.26 -5.00 25.33
N GLN A 148 14.45 -5.46 25.72
CA GLN A 148 14.60 -6.49 26.72
C GLN A 148 14.12 -5.88 28.05
N ASP A 149 12.88 -6.20 28.41
CA ASP A 149 12.32 -5.97 29.73
C ASP A 149 13.13 -6.79 30.73
N ASN A 150 14.23 -6.21 31.22
CA ASN A 150 14.90 -6.71 32.41
C ASN A 150 14.07 -6.24 33.61
N GLY A 151 13.04 -7.03 33.93
CA GLY A 151 12.35 -6.94 35.21
C GLY A 151 13.33 -7.22 36.35
N GLY A 152 13.51 -6.23 37.22
CA GLY A 152 14.16 -6.32 38.52
C GLY A 152 13.19 -5.98 39.62
#